data_AF-A0A3Q1CM87-F1
#
_entry.id   AF-A0A3Q1CM87-F1
#
_cell.length_a   1.000
_cell.length_b   1.000
_cell.length_c   1.000
_cell.angle_alpha   90.00
_cell.angle_beta   90.00
_cell.angle_gamma   90.00
#
_symmetry.space_group_name_H-M   'P 1'
#
loop_
_entity.id
_entity.type
_entity.pdbx_description
1 polymer ?
#
loop_
_entity_poly.entity_id
_entity_poly.type
_entity_poly.pdbx_seq_one_letter_code
_entity_poly.pdbx_strand_id
1 'polypeptide(L)'
;MARPEKLVCESCKKRKKSEAALIHSNNVFLLLFAPQNVMEQFNPGLRNLVNLGKSYEKAVTAMALAGKAYFDAVAKVGENAIVSPVSRELGVVLMEIAETNRKVQIELEENFKRFHREIIVELEKKTEMDVKYMNATFKRYQSEHKLKQDSLERSQTDLKKLRRKSQGKHSSKYEIKENEYMETISSRQMDMQKFIADGCKEALLEEKRRFCFLADKHCMFSYQMSNFHEKAKEMLAVKIPSWQEKCSDITKVPDTVVTMIEGLSSTPEQSPQVERYSRNNGEPMVPPPAPPQKAHISPLANMFNPAPRSPLTSSSDHNSDQGSLGDGSLSRSTSQSSGLNMGRRTRVRTIFPHTAGNNDTLLSFDDGDIIALLIQEEKDGWLYGELEKTQQRGWFPSSYCRPYTEPVISNSVVSLPEQEEEEEEPVLLPPPDYMVTQPHVVWNPFATVKLRPTVTNDRSAPII
;
A
#
# COMPACT_ATOMS: atom_id res chain seq x y z
N MET A 1 -51.35 12.27 -62.44
CA MET A 1 -50.63 12.69 -61.22
C MET A 1 -50.72 11.59 -60.19
N ALA A 2 -49.63 11.23 -59.52
CA ALA A 2 -49.61 10.22 -58.44
C ALA A 2 -48.68 10.69 -57.31
N ARG A 3 -49.02 10.40 -56.04
CA ARG A 3 -48.33 10.96 -54.86
C ARG A 3 -47.07 10.17 -54.44
N PRO A 4 -45.93 10.82 -54.16
CA PRO A 4 -44.71 10.17 -53.69
C PRO A 4 -44.54 10.22 -52.14
N GLU A 5 -45.51 9.71 -51.37
CA GLU A 5 -45.48 9.82 -49.88
C GLU A 5 -45.05 8.54 -49.13
N LYS A 6 -44.96 7.37 -49.77
CA LYS A 6 -44.78 6.09 -49.05
C LYS A 6 -43.33 5.61 -48.84
N LEU A 7 -42.35 6.09 -49.63
CA LEU A 7 -40.97 5.55 -49.62
C LEU A 7 -40.10 6.03 -48.44
N VAL A 8 -40.38 7.21 -47.86
CA VAL A 8 -39.59 7.76 -46.74
C VAL A 8 -39.76 6.95 -45.44
N CYS A 9 -40.91 6.26 -45.29
CA CYS A 9 -41.26 5.57 -44.05
C CYS A 9 -40.37 4.35 -43.76
N GLU A 10 -40.10 3.50 -44.76
CA GLU A 10 -39.35 2.26 -44.53
C GLU A 10 -37.85 2.47 -44.32
N SER A 11 -37.21 3.41 -45.02
CA SER A 11 -35.78 3.67 -44.83
C SER A 11 -35.50 4.26 -43.44
N CYS A 12 -36.31 5.23 -42.98
CA CYS A 12 -36.23 5.74 -41.62
C CYS A 12 -36.57 4.67 -40.56
N LYS A 13 -37.54 3.78 -40.80
CA LYS A 13 -37.82 2.65 -39.90
C LYS A 13 -36.65 1.67 -39.85
N LYS A 14 -36.00 1.35 -40.97
CA LYS A 14 -34.78 0.53 -41.01
C LYS A 14 -33.64 1.19 -40.24
N ARG A 15 -33.37 2.48 -40.47
CA ARG A 15 -32.32 3.24 -39.76
C ARG A 15 -32.54 3.26 -38.24
N LYS A 16 -33.73 3.63 -37.78
CA LYS A 16 -34.08 3.60 -36.34
C LYS A 16 -34.01 2.19 -35.75
N LYS A 17 -34.27 1.14 -36.54
CA LYS A 17 -34.19 -0.26 -36.09
C LYS A 17 -32.74 -0.77 -36.00
N SER A 18 -31.85 -0.36 -36.89
CA SER A 18 -30.40 -0.63 -36.76
C SER A 18 -29.76 0.19 -35.64
N GLU A 19 -30.19 1.43 -35.46
CA GLU A 19 -29.72 2.34 -34.42
C GLU A 19 -30.15 1.86 -33.02
N ALA A 20 -31.42 1.45 -32.86
CA ALA A 20 -31.89 0.78 -31.65
C ALA A 20 -31.18 -0.56 -31.39
N ALA A 21 -30.88 -1.35 -32.43
CA ALA A 21 -30.12 -2.59 -32.27
C ALA A 21 -28.66 -2.34 -31.82
N LEU A 22 -28.02 -1.29 -32.35
CA LEU A 22 -26.67 -0.88 -31.95
C LEU A 22 -26.64 -0.38 -30.50
N ILE A 23 -27.61 0.44 -30.10
CA ILE A 23 -27.79 0.90 -28.70
C ILE A 23 -28.02 -0.29 -27.77
N HIS A 24 -28.88 -1.25 -28.18
CA HIS A 24 -29.15 -2.45 -27.40
C HIS A 24 -27.90 -3.33 -27.23
N SER A 25 -27.11 -3.50 -28.30
CA SER A 25 -25.83 -4.22 -28.27
C SER A 25 -24.80 -3.53 -27.36
N ASN A 26 -24.70 -2.20 -27.42
CA ASN A 26 -23.79 -1.43 -26.57
C ASN A 26 -24.21 -1.45 -25.09
N ASN A 27 -25.51 -1.42 -24.80
CA ASN A 27 -26.01 -1.53 -23.43
C ASN A 27 -25.74 -2.92 -22.84
N VAL A 28 -25.96 -4.00 -23.61
CA VAL A 28 -25.62 -5.37 -23.18
C VAL A 28 -24.12 -5.52 -22.96
N PHE A 29 -23.28 -4.90 -23.81
CA PHE A 29 -21.83 -4.86 -23.61
C PHE A 29 -21.46 -4.15 -22.30
N LEU A 30 -22.01 -2.96 -22.02
CA LEU A 30 -21.76 -2.22 -20.78
C LEU A 30 -22.22 -2.98 -19.51
N LEU A 31 -23.34 -3.71 -19.60
CA LEU A 31 -23.88 -4.54 -18.51
C LEU A 31 -23.03 -5.77 -18.18
N LEU A 32 -22.23 -6.26 -19.13
CA LEU A 32 -21.20 -7.27 -18.88
C LEU A 32 -19.90 -6.63 -18.38
N PHE A 33 -19.50 -5.53 -19.03
CA PHE A 33 -18.20 -4.90 -18.79
C PHE A 33 -18.09 -4.21 -17.42
N ALA A 34 -19.13 -3.54 -16.92
CA ALA A 34 -19.05 -2.86 -15.61
C ALA A 34 -18.91 -3.85 -14.42
N PRO A 35 -19.69 -4.94 -14.32
CA PRO A 35 -19.44 -5.99 -13.33
C PRO A 35 -18.05 -6.63 -13.47
N GLN A 36 -17.57 -6.88 -14.70
CA GLN A 36 -16.21 -7.40 -14.91
C GLN A 36 -15.14 -6.39 -14.46
N ASN A 37 -15.26 -5.11 -14.78
CA ASN A 37 -14.30 -4.07 -14.35
C ASN A 37 -14.20 -4.00 -12.82
N VAL A 38 -15.35 -4.04 -12.14
CA VAL A 38 -15.40 -4.05 -10.66
C VAL A 38 -14.79 -5.33 -10.07
N MET A 39 -15.10 -6.50 -10.63
CA MET A 39 -14.71 -7.80 -10.04
C MET A 39 -13.30 -8.26 -10.44
N GLU A 40 -12.85 -7.96 -11.66
CA GLU A 40 -11.57 -8.40 -12.23
C GLU A 40 -10.46 -7.34 -12.13
N GLN A 41 -10.80 -6.06 -11.93
CA GLN A 41 -9.79 -4.99 -11.81
C GLN A 41 -9.88 -4.26 -10.47
N PHE A 42 -11.04 -3.67 -10.11
CA PHE A 42 -11.17 -2.84 -8.91
C PHE A 42 -10.98 -3.61 -7.60
N ASN A 43 -11.72 -4.70 -7.39
CA ASN A 43 -11.63 -5.48 -6.15
C ASN A 43 -10.27 -6.20 -5.96
N PRO A 44 -9.59 -6.72 -7.00
CA PRO A 44 -8.17 -7.11 -6.92
C PRO A 44 -7.25 -5.92 -6.60
N GLY A 45 -7.47 -4.76 -7.21
CA GLY A 45 -6.74 -3.52 -6.94
C GLY A 45 -6.84 -3.08 -5.48
N LEU A 46 -8.03 -3.14 -4.86
CA LEU A 46 -8.21 -2.88 -3.43
C LEU A 46 -7.44 -3.86 -2.54
N ARG A 47 -7.43 -5.16 -2.86
CA ARG A 47 -6.63 -6.16 -2.10
C ARG A 47 -5.13 -5.85 -2.18
N ASN A 48 -4.64 -5.46 -3.35
CA ASN A 48 -3.25 -5.02 -3.48
C ASN A 48 -2.98 -3.73 -2.68
N LEU A 49 -3.88 -2.75 -2.74
CA LEU A 49 -3.75 -1.49 -1.97
C LEU A 49 -3.75 -1.72 -0.46
N VAL A 50 -4.56 -2.66 0.06
CA VAL A 50 -4.50 -3.12 1.45
C VAL A 50 -3.12 -3.68 1.80
N ASN A 51 -2.56 -4.55 0.96
CA ASN A 51 -1.24 -5.16 1.20
C ASN A 51 -0.12 -4.12 1.17
N LEU A 52 -0.18 -3.16 0.24
CA LEU A 52 0.73 -2.02 0.17
C LEU A 52 0.58 -1.12 1.40
N GLY A 53 -0.65 -0.87 1.87
CA GLY A 53 -0.93 -0.10 3.08
C GLY A 53 -0.37 -0.74 4.36
N LYS A 54 -0.55 -2.06 4.53
CA LYS A 54 0.09 -2.84 5.61
C LYS A 54 1.62 -2.80 5.55
N SER A 55 2.17 -2.80 4.34
CA SER A 55 3.62 -2.67 4.11
C SER A 55 4.14 -1.28 4.46
N TYR A 56 3.37 -0.23 4.16
CA TYR A 56 3.68 1.16 4.51
C TYR A 56 3.62 1.41 6.02
N GLU A 57 2.58 0.91 6.70
CA GLU A 57 2.48 0.91 8.17
C GLU A 57 3.71 0.24 8.81
N LYS A 58 4.05 -0.98 8.36
CA LYS A 58 5.23 -1.72 8.82
C LYS A 58 6.54 -0.95 8.62
N ALA A 59 6.68 -0.22 7.49
CA ALA A 59 7.83 0.62 7.22
C ALA A 59 7.92 1.82 8.19
N VAL A 60 6.79 2.44 8.55
CA VAL A 60 6.75 3.52 9.55
C VAL A 60 7.07 3.01 10.95
N THR A 61 6.60 1.82 11.35
CA THR A 61 6.99 1.18 12.61
C THR A 61 8.50 0.88 12.64
N ALA A 62 9.09 0.40 11.55
CA ALA A 62 10.53 0.17 11.45
C ALA A 62 11.33 1.48 11.55
N MET A 63 10.86 2.55 10.89
CA MET A 63 11.42 3.90 11.01
C MET A 63 11.33 4.43 12.45
N ALA A 64 10.21 4.20 13.14
CA ALA A 64 10.02 4.63 14.53
C ALA A 64 11.01 3.97 15.49
N LEU A 65 11.23 2.66 15.35
CA LEU A 65 12.21 1.90 16.13
C LEU A 65 13.65 2.38 15.87
N ALA A 66 14.01 2.62 14.61
CA ALA A 66 15.33 3.14 14.23
C ALA A 66 15.56 4.58 14.75
N GLY A 67 14.55 5.45 14.60
CA GLY A 67 14.56 6.82 15.12
C GLY A 67 14.70 6.86 16.64
N LYS A 68 13.96 6.00 17.36
CA LYS A 68 14.11 5.85 18.81
C LYS A 68 15.54 5.48 19.19
N ALA A 69 16.12 4.44 18.57
CA ALA A 69 17.48 4.01 18.87
C ALA A 69 18.52 5.12 18.62
N TYR A 70 18.35 5.92 17.56
CA TYR A 70 19.18 7.08 17.28
C TYR A 70 19.04 8.17 18.36
N PHE A 71 17.83 8.57 18.72
CA PHE A 71 17.61 9.63 19.72
C PHE A 71 17.95 9.17 21.15
N ASP A 72 17.84 7.88 21.47
CA ASP A 72 18.34 7.34 22.73
C ASP A 72 19.87 7.41 22.81
N ALA A 73 20.59 7.21 21.70
CA ALA A 73 22.03 7.47 21.64
C ALA A 73 22.39 8.97 21.75
N VAL A 74 21.63 9.86 21.12
CA VAL A 74 21.80 11.33 21.26
C VAL A 74 21.58 11.77 22.72
N ALA A 75 20.55 11.26 23.38
CA ALA A 75 20.30 11.52 24.81
C ALA A 75 21.47 11.04 25.67
N LYS A 76 22.06 9.86 25.38
CA LYS A 76 23.22 9.33 26.10
C LYS A 76 24.48 10.19 25.94
N VAL A 77 24.69 10.82 24.77
CA VAL A 77 25.74 11.83 24.61
C VAL A 77 25.43 13.09 25.43
N GLY A 78 24.15 13.49 25.51
CA GLY A 78 23.70 14.58 26.38
C GLY A 78 23.98 14.33 27.87
N GLU A 79 23.72 13.12 28.37
CA GLU A 79 24.09 12.70 29.74
C GLU A 79 25.60 12.78 29.98
N ASN A 80 26.43 12.39 29.01
CA ASN A 80 27.89 12.49 29.11
C ASN A 80 28.37 13.96 29.09
N ALA A 81 27.61 14.87 28.46
CA ALA A 81 27.92 16.29 28.42
C ALA A 81 27.40 17.06 29.66
N ILE A 82 26.31 16.64 30.31
CA ILE A 82 25.73 17.37 31.46
C ILE A 82 26.63 17.38 32.71
N VAL A 83 27.52 16.38 32.82
CA VAL A 83 28.54 16.27 33.87
C VAL A 83 29.79 17.12 33.59
N SER A 84 30.02 17.56 32.35
CA SER A 84 31.09 18.52 32.03
C SER A 84 30.73 19.89 32.60
N PRO A 85 31.63 20.55 33.35
CA PRO A 85 31.33 21.87 33.91
C PRO A 85 31.23 22.96 32.82
N VAL A 86 31.87 22.75 31.66
CA VAL A 86 31.82 23.68 30.50
C VAL A 86 30.69 23.31 29.53
N SER A 87 30.38 22.02 29.37
CA SER A 87 29.45 21.55 28.32
C SER A 87 28.01 21.29 28.82
N ARG A 88 27.70 21.65 30.07
CA ARG A 88 26.44 21.29 30.74
C ARG A 88 25.19 21.68 29.95
N GLU A 89 25.14 22.91 29.44
CA GLU A 89 23.98 23.43 28.72
C GLU A 89 23.77 22.72 27.37
N LEU A 90 24.86 22.38 26.67
CA LEU A 90 24.83 21.55 25.47
C LEU A 90 24.30 20.14 25.77
N GLY A 91 24.63 19.57 26.94
CA GLY A 91 24.06 18.31 27.41
C GLY A 91 22.54 18.36 27.55
N VAL A 92 22.02 19.44 28.15
CA VAL A 92 20.56 19.69 28.24
C VAL A 92 19.94 19.83 26.84
N VAL A 93 20.57 20.57 25.92
CA VAL A 93 20.09 20.72 24.54
C VAL A 93 20.00 19.37 23.82
N LEU A 94 21.02 18.51 23.91
CA LEU A 94 21.00 17.19 23.28
C LEU A 94 19.87 16.30 23.83
N MET A 95 19.63 16.34 25.14
CA MET A 95 18.52 15.61 25.77
C MET A 95 17.15 16.17 25.37
N GLU A 96 17.00 17.50 25.28
CA GLU A 96 15.77 18.14 24.78
C GLU A 96 15.48 17.82 23.30
N ILE A 97 16.52 17.80 22.45
CA ILE A 97 16.41 17.43 21.02
C ILE A 97 15.91 15.99 20.90
N ALA A 98 16.56 15.05 21.59
CA ALA A 98 16.18 13.65 21.59
C ALA A 98 14.71 13.46 22.01
N GLU A 99 14.33 14.06 23.14
CA GLU A 99 12.98 13.93 23.71
C GLU A 99 11.89 14.58 22.84
N THR A 100 12.19 15.69 22.20
CA THR A 100 11.23 16.36 21.29
C THR A 100 11.01 15.52 20.01
N ASN A 101 12.07 14.90 19.47
CA ASN A 101 11.94 14.03 18.31
C ASN A 101 11.24 12.70 18.65
N ARG A 102 11.45 12.13 19.86
CA ARG A 102 10.63 10.98 20.34
C ARG A 102 9.14 11.33 20.31
N LYS A 103 8.75 12.51 20.77
CA LYS A 103 7.35 12.98 20.77
C LYS A 103 6.78 13.11 19.37
N VAL A 104 7.52 13.69 18.42
CA VAL A 104 7.14 13.71 16.99
C VAL A 104 6.92 12.28 16.48
N GLN A 105 7.80 11.34 16.82
CA GLN A 105 7.71 9.96 16.34
C GLN A 105 6.51 9.18 16.93
N ILE A 106 6.19 9.38 18.21
CA ILE A 106 5.01 8.78 18.87
C ILE A 106 3.71 9.31 18.25
N GLU A 107 3.64 10.61 17.95
CA GLU A 107 2.48 11.20 17.26
C GLU A 107 2.29 10.64 15.85
N LEU A 108 3.40 10.30 15.15
CA LEU A 108 3.32 9.61 13.86
C LEU A 108 2.80 8.17 14.01
N GLU A 109 3.26 7.42 15.01
CA GLU A 109 2.74 6.07 15.30
C GLU A 109 1.24 6.09 15.60
N GLU A 110 0.75 7.06 16.39
CA GLU A 110 -0.69 7.18 16.68
C GLU A 110 -1.52 7.54 15.43
N ASN A 111 -0.96 8.30 14.49
CA ASN A 111 -1.60 8.52 13.18
C ASN A 111 -1.64 7.24 12.34
N PHE A 112 -0.58 6.41 12.36
CA PHE A 112 -0.61 5.13 11.64
C PHE A 112 -1.55 4.10 12.28
N LYS A 113 -1.71 4.10 13.61
CA LYS A 113 -2.75 3.32 14.30
C LYS A 113 -4.18 3.75 13.90
N ARG A 114 -4.41 5.00 13.51
CA ARG A 114 -5.68 5.47 12.91
C ARG A 114 -5.83 4.98 11.48
N PHE A 115 -4.82 5.20 10.63
CA PHE A 115 -4.77 4.68 9.26
C PHE A 115 -5.10 3.18 9.17
N HIS A 116 -4.54 2.36 10.05
CA HIS A 116 -4.88 0.93 10.14
C HIS A 116 -6.37 0.69 10.37
N ARG A 117 -6.95 1.24 11.44
CA ARG A 117 -8.35 0.99 11.83
C ARG A 117 -9.36 1.61 10.87
N GLU A 118 -9.09 2.83 10.42
CA GLU A 118 -10.07 3.68 9.74
C GLU A 118 -10.03 3.48 8.21
N ILE A 119 -8.91 2.95 7.68
CA ILE A 119 -8.69 2.74 6.24
C ILE A 119 -8.37 1.27 5.95
N ILE A 120 -7.33 0.66 6.51
CA ILE A 120 -6.92 -0.72 6.13
C ILE A 120 -8.04 -1.73 6.44
N VAL A 121 -8.48 -1.81 7.69
CA VAL A 121 -9.57 -2.72 8.13
C VAL A 121 -10.88 -2.46 7.37
N GLU A 122 -11.15 -1.20 7.04
CA GLU A 122 -12.37 -0.79 6.35
C GLU A 122 -12.34 -1.04 4.84
N LEU A 123 -11.17 -0.94 4.19
CA LEU A 123 -10.97 -1.39 2.80
C LEU A 123 -11.08 -2.92 2.71
N GLU A 124 -10.54 -3.67 3.67
CA GLU A 124 -10.65 -5.13 3.74
C GLU A 124 -12.11 -5.57 3.86
N LYS A 125 -12.78 -5.12 4.94
CA LYS A 125 -14.21 -5.37 5.21
C LYS A 125 -15.11 -4.99 4.03
N LYS A 126 -14.87 -3.82 3.40
CA LYS A 126 -15.62 -3.43 2.20
C LYS A 126 -15.37 -4.41 1.06
N THR A 127 -14.11 -4.75 0.76
CA THR A 127 -13.78 -5.64 -0.37
C THR A 127 -14.39 -7.03 -0.23
N GLU A 128 -14.40 -7.61 0.98
CA GLU A 128 -15.05 -8.91 1.24
C GLU A 128 -16.57 -8.87 1.04
N MET A 129 -17.23 -7.83 1.58
CA MET A 129 -18.67 -7.64 1.42
C MET A 129 -19.05 -7.31 -0.03
N ASP A 130 -18.18 -6.60 -0.75
CA ASP A 130 -18.40 -6.17 -2.13
C ASP A 130 -18.46 -7.36 -3.10
N VAL A 131 -17.56 -8.33 -2.94
CA VAL A 131 -17.55 -9.58 -3.72
C VAL A 131 -18.86 -10.35 -3.54
N LYS A 132 -19.41 -10.40 -2.32
CA LYS A 132 -20.71 -11.05 -2.05
C LYS A 132 -21.86 -10.26 -2.69
N TYR A 133 -21.90 -8.95 -2.48
CA TYR A 133 -22.94 -8.05 -2.99
C TYR A 133 -23.01 -8.01 -4.52
N MET A 134 -21.86 -7.91 -5.20
CA MET A 134 -21.80 -7.86 -6.67
C MET A 134 -22.26 -9.18 -7.29
N ASN A 135 -21.83 -10.32 -6.74
CA ASN A 135 -22.27 -11.63 -7.22
C ASN A 135 -23.79 -11.83 -7.06
N ALA A 136 -24.38 -11.44 -5.93
CA ALA A 136 -25.83 -11.50 -5.72
C ALA A 136 -26.60 -10.56 -6.67
N THR A 137 -26.14 -9.32 -6.81
CA THR A 137 -26.77 -8.30 -7.67
C THR A 137 -26.71 -8.69 -9.15
N PHE A 138 -25.57 -9.22 -9.61
CA PHE A 138 -25.39 -9.69 -10.98
C PHE A 138 -26.23 -10.93 -11.31
N LYS A 139 -26.32 -11.90 -10.37
CA LYS A 139 -27.24 -13.05 -10.50
C LYS A 139 -28.70 -12.59 -10.61
N ARG A 140 -29.17 -11.69 -9.74
CA ARG A 140 -30.54 -11.15 -9.78
C ARG A 140 -30.83 -10.47 -11.12
N TYR A 141 -29.92 -9.62 -11.60
CA TYR A 141 -30.06 -8.94 -12.88
C TYR A 141 -30.23 -9.93 -14.05
N GLN A 142 -29.40 -10.99 -14.11
CA GLN A 142 -29.52 -12.03 -15.14
C GLN A 142 -30.86 -12.76 -15.10
N SER A 143 -31.35 -13.14 -13.91
CA SER A 143 -32.65 -13.81 -13.75
C SER A 143 -33.80 -12.92 -14.21
N GLU A 144 -33.84 -11.65 -13.78
CA GLU A 144 -34.87 -10.70 -14.22
C GLU A 144 -34.80 -10.41 -15.73
N HIS A 145 -33.59 -10.28 -16.30
CA HIS A 145 -33.38 -10.12 -17.74
C HIS A 145 -33.99 -11.31 -18.51
N LYS A 146 -33.63 -12.54 -18.12
CA LYS A 146 -34.12 -13.76 -18.76
C LYS A 146 -35.65 -13.88 -18.67
N LEU A 147 -36.25 -13.62 -17.50
CA LEU A 147 -37.71 -13.65 -17.33
C LEU A 147 -38.44 -12.64 -18.24
N LYS A 148 -37.88 -11.44 -18.42
CA LYS A 148 -38.40 -10.41 -19.35
C LYS A 148 -38.22 -10.82 -20.80
N GLN A 149 -37.06 -11.37 -21.17
CA GLN A 149 -36.78 -11.89 -22.51
C GLN A 149 -37.73 -13.03 -22.89
N ASP A 150 -37.83 -14.07 -22.07
CA ASP A 150 -38.71 -15.22 -22.30
C ASP A 150 -40.19 -14.78 -22.44
N SER A 151 -40.62 -13.80 -21.66
CA SER A 151 -41.97 -13.22 -21.74
C SER A 151 -42.21 -12.53 -23.09
N LEU A 152 -41.25 -11.74 -23.56
CA LEU A 152 -41.29 -11.09 -24.87
C LEU A 152 -41.26 -12.12 -26.02
N GLU A 153 -40.41 -13.15 -25.94
CA GLU A 153 -40.30 -14.19 -26.97
C GLU A 153 -41.54 -15.09 -27.06
N ARG A 154 -42.15 -15.45 -25.92
CA ARG A 154 -43.48 -16.09 -25.87
C ARG A 154 -44.53 -15.24 -26.59
N SER A 155 -44.57 -13.93 -26.30
CA SER A 155 -45.51 -12.97 -26.92
C SER A 155 -45.37 -12.94 -28.45
N GLN A 156 -44.14 -12.81 -28.95
CA GLN A 156 -43.86 -12.82 -30.39
C GLN A 156 -44.22 -14.16 -31.04
N THR A 157 -44.03 -15.26 -30.32
CA THR A 157 -44.34 -16.61 -30.79
C THR A 157 -45.84 -16.83 -30.91
N ASP A 158 -46.64 -16.30 -29.98
CA ASP A 158 -48.11 -16.40 -30.06
C ASP A 158 -48.71 -15.49 -31.15
N LEU A 159 -48.15 -14.30 -31.40
CA LEU A 159 -48.48 -13.50 -32.58
C LEU A 159 -48.16 -14.25 -33.89
N LYS A 160 -47.01 -14.92 -33.97
CA LYS A 160 -46.66 -15.79 -35.12
C LYS A 160 -47.66 -16.95 -35.29
N LYS A 161 -48.13 -17.57 -34.19
CA LYS A 161 -49.19 -18.60 -34.21
C LYS A 161 -50.54 -18.03 -34.67
N LEU A 162 -50.93 -16.83 -34.23
CA LEU A 162 -52.18 -16.19 -34.63
C LEU A 162 -52.20 -15.89 -36.14
N ARG A 163 -51.12 -15.27 -36.66
CA ARG A 163 -50.96 -14.97 -38.09
C ARG A 163 -51.02 -16.19 -39.00
N ARG A 164 -50.60 -17.36 -38.52
CA ARG A 164 -50.77 -18.65 -39.24
C ARG A 164 -52.22 -19.15 -39.22
N LYS A 165 -53.01 -18.81 -38.20
CA LYS A 165 -54.42 -19.24 -38.04
C LYS A 165 -55.42 -18.32 -38.76
N SER A 166 -55.05 -17.08 -39.08
CA SER A 166 -55.90 -16.12 -39.81
C SER A 166 -55.80 -16.22 -41.34
N GLN A 167 -54.78 -16.91 -41.88
CA GLN A 167 -54.65 -17.13 -43.33
C GLN A 167 -55.90 -17.82 -43.91
N GLY A 168 -56.46 -17.24 -44.97
CA GLY A 168 -57.70 -17.69 -45.60
C GLY A 168 -58.99 -17.33 -44.86
N LYS A 169 -58.95 -16.67 -43.69
CA LYS A 169 -60.14 -16.26 -42.91
C LYS A 169 -60.04 -14.81 -42.43
N HIS A 170 -60.20 -13.87 -43.36
CA HIS A 170 -60.26 -12.44 -43.03
C HIS A 170 -61.55 -12.13 -42.25
N SER A 171 -61.41 -11.92 -40.94
CA SER A 171 -62.48 -11.48 -40.05
C SER A 171 -61.90 -10.44 -39.11
N SER A 172 -62.63 -9.34 -38.88
CA SER A 172 -62.22 -8.25 -37.97
C SER A 172 -61.84 -8.76 -36.57
N LYS A 173 -62.42 -9.88 -36.11
CA LYS A 173 -62.06 -10.52 -34.84
C LYS A 173 -60.60 -11.01 -34.78
N TYR A 174 -60.00 -11.41 -35.90
CA TYR A 174 -58.57 -11.75 -35.96
C TYR A 174 -57.69 -10.50 -36.00
N GLU A 175 -58.15 -9.45 -36.68
CA GLU A 175 -57.43 -8.18 -36.83
C GLU A 175 -57.33 -7.40 -35.51
N ILE A 176 -58.45 -7.30 -34.77
CA ILE A 176 -58.47 -6.76 -33.40
C ILE A 176 -57.50 -7.51 -32.51
N LYS A 177 -57.56 -8.86 -32.51
CA LYS A 177 -56.68 -9.69 -31.71
C LYS A 177 -55.21 -9.62 -32.14
N GLU A 178 -54.93 -9.36 -33.41
CA GLU A 178 -53.57 -9.13 -33.88
C GLU A 178 -53.00 -7.81 -33.34
N ASN A 179 -53.83 -6.77 -33.28
CA ASN A 179 -53.46 -5.49 -32.66
C ASN A 179 -53.21 -5.63 -31.15
N GLU A 180 -54.06 -6.36 -30.41
CA GLU A 180 -53.84 -6.68 -28.98
C GLU A 180 -52.45 -7.29 -28.73
N TYR A 181 -52.04 -8.27 -29.55
CA TYR A 181 -50.70 -8.86 -29.45
C TYR A 181 -49.57 -7.89 -29.86
N MET A 182 -49.79 -7.05 -30.89
CA MET A 182 -48.82 -6.06 -31.33
C MET A 182 -48.55 -5.00 -30.24
N GLU A 183 -49.60 -4.49 -29.60
CA GLU A 183 -49.49 -3.56 -28.46
C GLU A 183 -48.81 -4.23 -27.26
N THR A 184 -49.21 -5.46 -26.93
CA THR A 184 -48.59 -6.25 -25.84
C THR A 184 -47.10 -6.46 -26.07
N ILE A 185 -46.68 -6.75 -27.31
CA ILE A 185 -45.26 -6.88 -27.69
C ILE A 185 -44.55 -5.54 -27.61
N SER A 186 -45.17 -4.45 -28.09
CA SER A 186 -44.57 -3.11 -28.01
C SER A 186 -44.37 -2.67 -26.56
N SER A 187 -45.32 -2.95 -25.67
CA SER A 187 -45.22 -2.70 -24.24
C SER A 187 -44.05 -3.49 -23.61
N ARG A 188 -44.02 -4.82 -23.83
CA ARG A 188 -42.94 -5.69 -23.33
C ARG A 188 -41.56 -5.35 -23.92
N GLN A 189 -41.50 -4.78 -25.12
CA GLN A 189 -40.26 -4.22 -25.68
C GLN A 189 -39.81 -2.95 -24.95
N MET A 190 -40.71 -2.02 -24.66
CA MET A 190 -40.39 -0.81 -23.89
C MET A 190 -39.93 -1.15 -22.46
N ASP A 191 -40.62 -2.07 -21.78
CA ASP A 191 -40.24 -2.57 -20.45
C ASP A 191 -38.83 -3.18 -20.43
N MET A 192 -38.46 -3.90 -21.50
CA MET A 192 -37.14 -4.50 -21.65
C MET A 192 -36.05 -3.46 -21.90
N GLN A 193 -36.27 -2.51 -22.82
CA GLN A 193 -35.31 -1.42 -23.05
C GLN A 193 -35.13 -0.55 -21.80
N LYS A 194 -36.22 -0.27 -21.07
CA LYS A 194 -36.16 0.46 -19.80
C LYS A 194 -35.34 -0.30 -18.75
N PHE A 195 -35.65 -1.58 -18.52
CA PHE A 195 -34.92 -2.42 -17.56
C PHE A 195 -33.41 -2.50 -17.87
N ILE A 196 -33.05 -2.58 -19.15
CA ILE A 196 -31.65 -2.53 -19.59
C ILE A 196 -31.01 -1.17 -19.31
N ALA A 197 -31.69 -0.06 -19.62
CA ALA A 197 -31.18 1.29 -19.37
C ALA A 197 -31.02 1.62 -17.88
N ASP A 198 -32.01 1.26 -17.06
CA ASP A 198 -31.97 1.41 -15.60
C ASP A 198 -30.84 0.53 -14.99
N GLY A 199 -30.64 -0.69 -15.52
CA GLY A 199 -29.52 -1.57 -15.12
C GLY A 199 -28.14 -0.99 -15.48
N CYS A 200 -27.97 -0.45 -16.69
CA CYS A 200 -26.73 0.22 -17.11
C CYS A 200 -26.40 1.39 -16.17
N LYS A 201 -27.42 2.20 -15.85
CA LYS A 201 -27.30 3.35 -14.96
C LYS A 201 -26.88 2.92 -13.54
N GLU A 202 -27.50 1.90 -12.98
CA GLU A 202 -27.20 1.47 -11.61
C GLU A 202 -25.81 0.83 -11.50
N ALA A 203 -25.35 0.08 -12.53
CA ALA A 203 -23.99 -0.44 -12.58
C ALA A 203 -22.92 0.66 -12.58
N LEU A 204 -23.12 1.73 -13.37
CA LEU A 204 -22.22 2.90 -13.39
C LEU A 204 -22.27 3.71 -12.08
N LEU A 205 -23.43 3.77 -11.41
CA LEU A 205 -23.54 4.38 -10.08
C LEU A 205 -22.82 3.54 -9.01
N GLU A 206 -22.88 2.21 -9.10
CA GLU A 206 -22.14 1.30 -8.23
C GLU A 206 -20.62 1.43 -8.41
N GLU A 207 -20.12 1.47 -9.66
CA GLU A 207 -18.72 1.75 -9.94
C GLU A 207 -18.28 3.10 -9.34
N LYS A 208 -19.07 4.16 -9.57
CA LYS A 208 -18.80 5.48 -8.98
C LYS A 208 -18.79 5.47 -7.45
N ARG A 209 -19.75 4.78 -6.79
CA ARG A 209 -19.83 4.69 -5.32
C ARG A 209 -18.57 4.03 -4.72
N ARG A 210 -17.99 3.03 -5.40
CA ARG A 210 -16.71 2.40 -5.00
C ARG A 210 -15.52 3.36 -5.06
N PHE A 211 -15.37 4.09 -6.16
CA PHE A 211 -14.29 5.10 -6.28
C PHE A 211 -14.48 6.27 -5.30
N CYS A 212 -15.72 6.72 -5.06
CA CYS A 212 -16.01 7.74 -4.05
C CYS A 212 -15.63 7.30 -2.63
N PHE A 213 -15.94 6.06 -2.22
CA PHE A 213 -15.52 5.50 -0.93
C PHE A 213 -13.99 5.44 -0.79
N LEU A 214 -13.30 4.98 -1.83
CA LEU A 214 -11.82 4.93 -1.84
C LEU A 214 -11.20 6.32 -1.71
N ALA A 215 -11.74 7.31 -2.43
CA ALA A 215 -11.28 8.70 -2.38
C ALA A 215 -11.53 9.33 -1.00
N ASP A 216 -12.72 9.16 -0.43
CA ASP A 216 -13.09 9.68 0.90
C ASP A 216 -12.12 9.20 2.00
N LYS A 217 -11.84 7.88 2.03
CA LYS A 217 -10.86 7.29 2.95
C LYS A 217 -9.45 7.89 2.81
N HIS A 218 -9.03 8.27 1.59
CA HIS A 218 -7.71 8.88 1.36
C HIS A 218 -7.69 10.40 1.58
N CYS A 219 -8.81 11.10 1.39
CA CYS A 219 -8.99 12.49 1.83
C CYS A 219 -8.88 12.59 3.35
N MET A 220 -9.53 11.66 4.07
CA MET A 220 -9.42 11.53 5.53
C MET A 220 -7.97 11.26 5.97
N PHE A 221 -7.24 10.36 5.30
CA PHE A 221 -5.82 10.13 5.57
C PHE A 221 -4.97 11.40 5.38
N SER A 222 -5.18 12.09 4.26
CA SER A 222 -4.43 13.29 3.90
C SER A 222 -4.65 14.42 4.92
N TYR A 223 -5.88 14.55 5.44
CA TYR A 223 -6.21 15.47 6.53
C TYR A 223 -5.50 15.08 7.84
N GLN A 224 -5.52 13.80 8.22
CA GLN A 224 -4.80 13.32 9.42
C GLN A 224 -3.28 13.58 9.32
N MET A 225 -2.69 13.31 8.16
CA MET A 225 -1.27 13.57 7.90
C MET A 225 -0.93 15.07 7.92
N SER A 226 -1.81 15.93 7.41
CA SER A 226 -1.66 17.39 7.52
C SER A 226 -1.63 17.85 8.98
N ASN A 227 -2.56 17.37 9.80
CA ASN A 227 -2.63 17.71 11.23
C ASN A 227 -1.41 17.20 12.00
N PHE A 228 -0.89 16.01 11.65
CA PHE A 228 0.38 15.51 12.16
C PHE A 228 1.55 16.46 11.83
N HIS A 229 1.70 16.85 10.56
CA HIS A 229 2.79 17.74 10.14
C HIS A 229 2.70 19.12 10.77
N GLU A 230 1.50 19.67 10.96
CA GLU A 230 1.27 20.92 11.67
C GLU A 230 1.71 20.82 13.14
N LYS A 231 1.23 19.81 13.88
CA LYS A 231 1.62 19.56 15.27
C LYS A 231 3.13 19.28 15.44
N ALA A 232 3.75 18.55 14.51
CA ALA A 232 5.19 18.31 14.50
C ALA A 232 5.99 19.61 14.28
N LYS A 233 5.54 20.46 13.34
CA LYS A 233 6.10 21.79 13.10
C LYS A 233 5.98 22.68 14.33
N GLU A 234 4.83 22.71 15.01
CA GLU A 234 4.63 23.49 16.24
C GLU A 234 5.59 23.06 17.36
N MET A 235 5.68 21.76 17.65
CA MET A 235 6.59 21.21 18.68
C MET A 235 8.05 21.58 18.44
N LEU A 236 8.49 21.59 17.17
CA LEU A 236 9.86 21.95 16.80
C LEU A 236 10.08 23.47 16.78
N ALA A 237 9.15 24.25 16.26
CA ALA A 237 9.26 25.71 16.14
C ALA A 237 9.37 26.42 17.49
N VAL A 238 8.68 25.93 18.53
CA VAL A 238 8.78 26.43 19.91
C VAL A 238 10.16 26.15 20.52
N LYS A 239 10.86 25.11 20.06
CA LYS A 239 12.09 24.61 20.69
C LYS A 239 13.38 25.04 20.01
N ILE A 240 13.44 24.97 18.68
CA ILE A 240 14.66 25.22 17.88
C ILE A 240 15.37 26.54 18.24
N PRO A 241 14.68 27.69 18.39
CA PRO A 241 15.35 28.95 18.74
C PRO A 241 16.13 28.86 20.06
N SER A 242 15.53 28.25 21.09
CA SER A 242 16.16 28.10 22.42
C SER A 242 17.37 27.15 22.41
N TRP A 243 17.42 26.22 21.46
CA TRP A 243 18.58 25.34 21.26
C TRP A 243 19.69 26.05 20.48
N GLN A 244 19.33 26.85 19.47
CA GLN A 244 20.29 27.66 18.72
C GLN A 244 20.95 28.73 19.60
N GLU A 245 20.19 29.37 20.48
CA GLU A 245 20.69 30.33 21.47
C GLU A 245 21.72 29.68 22.41
N LYS A 246 21.37 28.56 23.06
CA LYS A 246 22.26 27.79 23.96
C LYS A 246 23.51 27.22 23.26
N CYS A 247 23.50 27.10 21.94
CA CYS A 247 24.64 26.62 21.14
C CYS A 247 25.43 27.75 20.44
N SER A 248 25.09 29.02 20.66
CA SER A 248 25.61 30.14 19.86
C SER A 248 27.04 30.58 20.18
N ASP A 249 27.52 30.38 21.42
CA ASP A 249 28.86 30.76 21.86
C ASP A 249 29.65 29.55 22.35
N ILE A 250 30.58 29.10 21.51
CA ILE A 250 31.49 27.95 21.78
C ILE A 250 32.70 28.39 22.62
N THR A 251 32.96 29.70 22.75
CA THR A 251 34.10 30.25 23.49
C THR A 251 33.80 30.55 24.96
N LYS A 252 32.52 30.62 25.34
CA LYS A 252 32.08 30.93 26.70
C LYS A 252 32.34 29.79 27.69
N VAL A 253 33.40 29.94 28.47
CA VAL A 253 33.69 29.10 29.64
C VAL A 253 32.99 29.71 30.87
N PRO A 254 32.25 28.92 31.70
CA PRO A 254 31.62 29.46 32.91
C PRO A 254 32.63 30.01 33.91
N ASP A 255 32.26 31.10 34.60
CA ASP A 255 33.14 31.87 35.49
C ASP A 255 33.77 31.01 36.61
N THR A 256 33.06 29.98 37.07
CA THR A 256 33.56 29.00 38.05
C THR A 256 34.71 28.15 37.52
N VAL A 257 34.79 27.92 36.21
CA VAL A 257 35.89 27.23 35.55
C VAL A 257 37.03 28.21 35.21
N VAL A 258 36.70 29.44 34.80
CA VAL A 258 37.70 30.51 34.59
C VAL A 258 38.50 30.76 35.89
N THR A 259 37.80 31.01 37.00
CA THR A 259 38.42 31.23 38.32
C THR A 259 39.22 30.02 38.83
N MET A 260 38.82 28.78 38.52
CA MET A 260 39.63 27.59 38.79
C MET A 260 40.92 27.54 37.96
N ILE A 261 40.90 28.01 36.71
CA ILE A 261 42.10 28.08 35.85
C ILE A 261 43.03 29.21 36.33
N GLU A 262 42.48 30.36 36.70
CA GLU A 262 43.24 31.49 37.25
C GLU A 262 43.98 31.08 38.54
N GLY A 263 43.30 30.41 39.47
CA GLY A 263 43.90 29.88 40.70
C GLY A 263 44.97 28.80 40.52
N LEU A 264 45.07 28.19 39.33
CA LEU A 264 46.18 27.28 38.97
C LEU A 264 47.39 28.03 38.37
N SER A 265 47.20 29.28 37.94
CA SER A 265 48.27 30.11 37.35
C SER A 265 48.98 31.02 38.36
N SER A 266 48.43 31.19 39.57
CA SER A 266 49.10 31.85 40.69
C SER A 266 50.25 31.00 41.26
N THR A 267 51.48 31.32 40.87
CA THR A 267 52.70 30.83 41.55
C THR A 267 52.73 31.30 43.01
N PRO A 268 53.19 30.47 43.97
CA PRO A 268 53.26 30.88 45.37
C PRO A 268 54.26 32.02 45.57
N GLU A 269 53.82 33.10 46.23
CA GLU A 269 54.70 34.22 46.60
C GLU A 269 55.82 33.77 47.56
N GLN A 270 56.98 34.43 47.44
CA GLN A 270 58.13 34.13 48.29
C GLN A 270 57.90 34.70 49.69
N SER A 271 57.85 33.83 50.71
CA SER A 271 57.82 34.26 52.10
C SER A 271 59.04 35.12 52.48
N PRO A 272 58.88 36.20 53.27
CA PRO A 272 60.01 37.04 53.69
C PRO A 272 61.09 36.26 54.44
N GLN A 273 62.36 36.58 54.19
CA GLN A 273 63.46 35.97 54.93
C GLN A 273 63.48 36.43 56.40
N VAL A 274 63.73 35.49 57.30
CA VAL A 274 64.01 35.76 58.72
C VAL A 274 65.49 35.45 58.96
N GLU A 275 66.28 36.49 59.24
CA GLU A 275 67.69 36.35 59.58
C GLU A 275 67.87 35.48 60.84
N ARG A 276 68.83 34.56 60.79
CA ARG A 276 69.35 33.87 61.99
C ARG A 276 70.87 33.85 61.98
N TYR A 277 71.44 34.17 63.14
CA TYR A 277 72.86 34.42 63.33
C TYR A 277 73.72 33.15 63.16
N SER A 278 74.92 33.33 62.62
CA SER A 278 75.88 32.26 62.34
C SER A 278 76.72 31.87 63.57
N ARG A 279 77.15 30.60 63.64
CA ARG A 279 78.32 30.17 64.41
C ARG A 279 79.03 28.98 63.76
N ASN A 280 80.35 29.05 63.69
CA ASN A 280 81.24 28.23 62.85
C ASN A 280 81.26 26.73 63.19
N ASN A 281 81.42 25.86 62.17
CA ASN A 281 82.73 25.22 61.87
C ASN A 281 82.70 24.30 60.63
N GLY A 282 83.80 24.29 59.85
CA GLY A 282 84.40 23.06 59.28
C GLY A 282 83.85 22.43 57.99
N GLU A 283 84.20 23.01 56.83
CA GLU A 283 84.43 22.36 55.52
C GLU A 283 83.30 21.53 54.83
N PRO A 284 83.41 21.25 53.49
CA PRO A 284 82.26 20.85 52.69
C PRO A 284 82.22 19.36 52.31
N MET A 285 81.04 18.73 52.35
CA MET A 285 80.80 17.47 51.63
C MET A 285 79.38 17.32 51.07
N VAL A 286 79.36 16.80 49.85
CA VAL A 286 78.25 16.57 48.90
C VAL A 286 77.00 15.92 49.52
N PRO A 287 75.77 16.42 49.23
CA PRO A 287 74.52 15.73 49.57
C PRO A 287 74.29 14.48 48.69
N PRO A 288 73.64 13.42 49.20
CA PRO A 288 73.49 12.15 48.48
C PRO A 288 72.54 12.24 47.27
N PRO A 289 72.67 11.34 46.27
CA PRO A 289 71.79 11.31 45.10
C PRO A 289 70.35 10.94 45.49
N ALA A 290 69.37 11.60 44.86
CA ALA A 290 67.96 11.38 45.09
C ALA A 290 67.47 10.02 44.51
N PRO A 291 66.43 9.39 45.10
CA PRO A 291 65.88 8.12 44.59
C PRO A 291 65.23 8.28 43.19
N PRO A 292 65.37 7.31 42.28
CA PRO A 292 64.77 7.34 40.95
C PRO A 292 63.26 6.99 41.00
N GLN A 293 62.43 7.92 41.48
CA GLN A 293 60.98 7.81 41.32
C GLN A 293 60.60 8.09 39.86
N LYS A 294 60.02 7.08 39.19
CA LYS A 294 59.44 7.25 37.85
C LYS A 294 58.26 8.22 37.93
N ALA A 295 58.24 9.23 37.05
CA ALA A 295 57.08 10.10 36.92
C ALA A 295 55.84 9.30 36.51
N HIS A 296 54.73 9.47 37.23
CA HIS A 296 53.46 8.85 36.89
C HIS A 296 52.86 9.58 35.68
N ILE A 297 52.89 8.92 34.52
CA ILE A 297 52.26 9.45 33.30
C ILE A 297 50.74 9.44 33.46
N SER A 298 50.10 10.56 33.11
CA SER A 298 48.63 10.70 33.16
C SER A 298 47.94 9.78 32.14
N PRO A 299 46.74 9.22 32.43
CA PRO A 299 46.05 8.29 31.54
C PRO A 299 45.78 8.79 30.11
N LEU A 300 45.79 10.11 29.87
CA LEU A 300 45.55 10.71 28.56
C LEU A 300 46.59 10.33 27.48
N ALA A 301 47.82 9.96 27.87
CA ALA A 301 48.94 9.78 26.94
C ALA A 301 48.73 8.65 25.90
N ASN A 302 47.87 7.67 26.19
CA ASN A 302 47.74 6.44 25.39
C ASN A 302 46.73 6.52 24.22
N MET A 303 46.04 7.65 24.00
CA MET A 303 45.04 7.75 22.91
C MET A 303 45.63 8.07 21.53
N PHE A 304 46.89 8.47 21.42
CA PHE A 304 47.46 9.04 20.19
C PHE A 304 48.37 8.11 19.35
N ASN A 305 48.57 6.85 19.76
CA ASN A 305 49.40 5.87 19.02
C ASN A 305 48.64 4.58 18.66
N PRO A 306 48.32 4.33 17.38
CA PRO A 306 47.72 3.06 16.92
C PRO A 306 48.72 2.08 16.28
N ALA A 307 48.36 0.79 16.33
CA ALA A 307 48.92 -0.37 15.60
C ALA A 307 50.33 -0.90 16.02
N PRO A 308 50.69 -2.16 15.67
CA PRO A 308 49.92 -3.25 15.04
C PRO A 308 49.70 -4.50 15.94
N ARG A 309 49.13 -5.59 15.40
CA ARG A 309 48.82 -6.87 16.10
C ARG A 309 49.71 -8.04 15.64
N SER A 310 49.68 -9.14 16.42
CA SER A 310 50.12 -10.54 16.14
C SER A 310 51.55 -10.95 16.60
N PRO A 311 51.86 -12.25 16.82
CA PRO A 311 51.06 -13.30 17.50
C PRO A 311 51.89 -14.29 18.39
N LEU A 312 51.22 -15.31 19.00
CA LEU A 312 51.77 -16.54 19.65
C LEU A 312 52.55 -16.35 20.98
N THR A 313 52.79 -17.35 21.86
CA THR A 313 52.28 -18.75 22.04
C THR A 313 51.24 -18.80 23.20
N SER A 314 51.04 -19.73 24.15
CA SER A 314 51.44 -21.12 24.59
C SER A 314 50.38 -21.59 25.65
N SER A 315 50.35 -22.75 26.36
CA SER A 315 51.24 -23.89 26.65
C SER A 315 50.43 -25.22 26.86
N SER A 316 51.07 -26.34 26.49
CA SER A 316 51.00 -27.75 26.98
C SER A 316 50.17 -28.12 28.25
N ASP A 317 49.59 -29.32 28.39
CA ASP A 317 50.22 -30.67 28.33
C ASP A 317 49.34 -31.84 27.77
N HIS A 318 49.95 -33.03 27.66
CA HIS A 318 49.39 -34.30 27.12
C HIS A 318 48.88 -35.29 28.20
N ASN A 319 47.77 -36.01 27.94
CA ASN A 319 47.81 -37.46 27.59
C ASN A 319 46.41 -38.07 27.34
N SER A 320 46.39 -39.36 26.95
CA SER A 320 45.34 -40.00 26.13
C SER A 320 44.44 -41.05 26.83
N ASP A 321 43.29 -41.28 26.17
CA ASP A 321 42.70 -42.60 25.82
C ASP A 321 41.46 -43.15 26.57
N GLN A 322 40.62 -43.88 25.80
CA GLN A 322 39.49 -44.77 26.13
C GLN A 322 38.31 -44.25 27.01
N GLY A 323 37.05 -44.47 26.55
CA GLY A 323 35.90 -44.41 27.49
C GLY A 323 34.45 -44.16 27.02
N SER A 324 33.94 -44.84 25.97
CA SER A 324 32.54 -45.33 25.79
C SER A 324 31.24 -44.53 26.18
N LEU A 325 30.17 -44.80 25.40
CA LEU A 325 28.71 -44.61 25.67
C LEU A 325 28.01 -43.23 25.44
N GLY A 326 27.15 -43.21 24.40
CA GLY A 326 25.92 -42.39 24.28
C GLY A 326 26.08 -40.90 23.91
N ASP A 327 25.13 -40.24 23.23
CA ASP A 327 23.97 -40.68 22.44
C ASP A 327 23.57 -39.52 21.46
N GLY A 328 22.70 -39.75 20.47
CA GLY A 328 22.04 -38.66 19.72
C GLY A 328 22.57 -38.33 18.31
N SER A 329 22.59 -39.31 17.40
CA SER A 329 22.77 -39.10 15.94
C SER A 329 21.49 -39.53 15.19
N LEU A 330 21.08 -39.02 14.02
CA LEU A 330 21.73 -38.31 12.90
C LEU A 330 20.89 -37.05 12.51
N SER A 331 21.27 -36.05 11.70
CA SER A 331 22.29 -35.85 10.64
C SER A 331 22.19 -36.72 9.37
N ARG A 332 21.22 -36.44 8.46
CA ARG A 332 21.41 -36.86 7.05
C ARG A 332 20.65 -36.05 6.00
N SER A 333 21.40 -35.50 5.05
CA SER A 333 20.93 -35.23 3.68
C SER A 333 20.75 -36.54 2.92
N THR A 334 19.83 -36.60 1.95
CA THR A 334 19.81 -37.66 0.93
C THR A 334 19.58 -37.06 -0.45
N SER A 335 20.49 -37.37 -1.38
CA SER A 335 20.25 -37.27 -2.81
C SER A 335 19.74 -38.63 -3.31
N GLN A 336 18.66 -38.63 -4.08
CA GLN A 336 18.25 -39.78 -4.89
C GLN A 336 17.74 -39.31 -6.25
N SER A 337 17.77 -40.23 -7.22
CA SER A 337 17.49 -40.00 -8.63
C SER A 337 16.17 -40.63 -9.07
N SER A 338 15.86 -40.49 -10.36
CA SER A 338 14.86 -41.28 -11.12
C SER A 338 13.39 -40.88 -10.98
N GLY A 339 12.60 -41.19 -12.02
CA GLY A 339 11.16 -41.43 -11.85
C GLY A 339 10.18 -40.36 -12.33
N LEU A 340 10.20 -40.04 -13.63
CA LEU A 340 9.03 -39.69 -14.47
C LEU A 340 7.76 -39.21 -13.72
N ASN A 341 7.74 -37.95 -13.28
CA ASN A 341 6.50 -37.22 -13.02
C ASN A 341 6.59 -35.83 -13.64
N MET A 342 5.85 -35.59 -14.72
CA MET A 342 5.70 -34.27 -15.33
C MET A 342 4.73 -33.43 -14.50
N GLY A 343 5.16 -33.07 -13.28
CA GLY A 343 4.40 -32.19 -12.40
C GLY A 343 4.10 -30.88 -13.14
N ARG A 344 2.81 -30.55 -13.28
CA ARG A 344 2.37 -29.31 -13.93
C ARG A 344 2.94 -28.12 -13.16
N ARG A 345 4.05 -27.55 -13.65
CA ARG A 345 4.60 -26.29 -13.16
C ARG A 345 3.48 -25.25 -13.19
N THR A 346 3.33 -24.49 -12.11
CA THR A 346 2.39 -23.37 -12.08
C THR A 346 2.75 -22.43 -13.21
N ARG A 347 1.84 -22.18 -14.13
CA ARG A 347 2.05 -21.27 -15.25
C ARG A 347 1.26 -19.99 -15.04
N VAL A 348 1.83 -18.91 -15.53
CA VAL A 348 1.19 -17.59 -15.58
C VAL A 348 1.21 -17.08 -17.01
N ARG A 349 0.19 -16.33 -17.38
CA ARG A 349 0.12 -15.57 -18.63
C ARG A 349 0.45 -14.11 -18.33
N THR A 350 1.30 -13.50 -19.13
CA THR A 350 1.63 -12.08 -19.06
C THR A 350 0.45 -11.24 -19.58
N ILE A 351 0.27 -10.05 -19.02
CA ILE A 351 -0.84 -9.14 -19.34
C ILE A 351 -0.41 -7.70 -19.62
N PHE A 352 0.90 -7.47 -19.54
CA PHE A 352 1.62 -6.25 -19.90
C PHE A 352 3.05 -6.69 -20.32
N PRO A 353 3.67 -6.06 -21.34
CA PRO A 353 5.03 -6.39 -21.74
C PRO A 353 6.06 -5.87 -20.72
N HIS A 354 7.22 -6.52 -20.63
CA HIS A 354 8.32 -6.14 -19.74
C HIS A 354 9.66 -6.31 -20.47
N THR A 355 10.58 -5.36 -20.27
CA THR A 355 11.90 -5.35 -20.92
C THR A 355 13.00 -5.17 -19.89
N ALA A 356 13.85 -6.18 -19.73
CA ALA A 356 14.96 -6.22 -18.77
C ALA A 356 16.08 -5.20 -19.05
N GLY A 357 16.14 -4.65 -20.27
CA GLY A 357 17.26 -3.84 -20.72
C GLY A 357 18.55 -4.65 -20.71
N ASN A 358 19.56 -4.17 -19.98
CA ASN A 358 20.87 -4.80 -19.85
C ASN A 358 21.02 -5.58 -18.52
N ASN A 359 19.93 -6.07 -17.93
CA ASN A 359 19.95 -6.77 -16.64
C ASN A 359 19.65 -8.27 -16.78
N ASP A 360 20.72 -9.08 -16.80
CA ASP A 360 20.69 -10.55 -16.94
C ASP A 360 19.91 -11.29 -15.84
N THR A 361 19.51 -10.62 -14.76
CA THR A 361 18.67 -11.20 -13.69
C THR A 361 17.17 -11.04 -13.93
N LEU A 362 16.75 -10.21 -14.88
CA LEU A 362 15.34 -9.90 -15.17
C LEU A 362 14.86 -10.60 -16.45
N LEU A 363 13.62 -11.07 -16.45
CA LEU A 363 13.01 -11.74 -17.61
C LEU A 363 12.31 -10.72 -18.52
N SER A 364 12.61 -10.73 -19.82
CA SER A 364 11.87 -9.94 -20.82
C SER A 364 10.77 -10.78 -21.47
N PHE A 365 9.61 -10.18 -21.72
CA PHE A 365 8.43 -10.83 -22.31
C PHE A 365 7.46 -9.81 -22.91
N ASP A 366 6.62 -10.29 -23.82
CA ASP A 366 5.56 -9.53 -24.47
C ASP A 366 4.21 -9.76 -23.74
N ASP A 367 3.14 -9.13 -24.22
CA ASP A 367 1.78 -9.42 -23.75
C ASP A 367 1.29 -10.81 -24.24
N GLY A 368 0.57 -11.54 -23.40
CA GLY A 368 -0.01 -12.86 -23.71
C GLY A 368 0.94 -14.06 -23.63
N ASP A 369 2.24 -13.84 -23.42
CA ASP A 369 3.27 -14.87 -23.20
C ASP A 369 2.95 -15.79 -22.02
N ILE A 370 3.46 -17.03 -22.06
CA ILE A 370 3.33 -18.00 -20.96
C ILE A 370 4.69 -18.20 -20.28
N ILE A 371 4.71 -18.06 -18.95
CA ILE A 371 5.89 -18.27 -18.10
C ILE A 371 5.58 -19.41 -17.13
N ALA A 372 6.47 -20.40 -17.06
CA ALA A 372 6.44 -21.45 -16.05
C ALA A 372 7.18 -20.98 -14.79
N LEU A 373 6.50 -20.97 -13.64
CA LEU A 373 7.12 -20.60 -12.37
C LEU A 373 8.14 -21.66 -11.93
N LEU A 374 9.33 -21.19 -11.58
CA LEU A 374 10.39 -21.99 -10.97
C LEU A 374 10.41 -21.80 -9.44
N ILE A 375 9.92 -20.65 -8.97
CA ILE A 375 9.60 -20.39 -7.56
C ILE A 375 8.10 -20.04 -7.52
N GLN A 376 7.31 -20.77 -6.72
CA GLN A 376 5.86 -20.57 -6.61
C GLN A 376 5.46 -19.47 -5.62
N GLU A 377 6.34 -19.14 -4.68
CA GLU A 377 6.13 -18.09 -3.69
C GLU A 377 6.55 -16.72 -4.26
N GLU A 378 5.68 -15.73 -4.11
CA GLU A 378 5.97 -14.34 -4.46
C GLU A 378 6.85 -13.70 -3.39
N LYS A 379 7.91 -13.01 -3.80
CA LYS A 379 8.81 -12.30 -2.89
C LYS A 379 8.89 -10.82 -3.27
N ASP A 380 8.44 -9.96 -2.35
CA ASP A 380 8.55 -8.50 -2.45
C ASP A 380 8.00 -7.90 -3.78
N GLY A 381 6.96 -8.53 -4.35
CA GLY A 381 6.35 -8.15 -5.64
C GLY A 381 6.90 -8.87 -6.88
N TRP A 382 7.84 -9.81 -6.71
CA TRP A 382 8.56 -10.49 -7.79
C TRP A 382 8.36 -12.01 -7.78
N LEU A 383 8.32 -12.59 -8.98
CA LEU A 383 8.30 -14.02 -9.24
C LEU A 383 9.54 -14.42 -10.08
N TYR A 384 9.95 -15.68 -9.98
CA TYR A 384 11.06 -16.23 -10.77
C TYR A 384 10.58 -17.42 -11.62
N GLY A 385 10.86 -17.37 -12.92
CA GLY A 385 10.30 -18.33 -13.87
C GLY A 385 11.08 -18.46 -15.18
N GLU A 386 10.52 -19.27 -16.06
CA GLU A 386 11.06 -19.69 -17.36
C GLU A 386 10.03 -19.36 -18.45
N LEU A 387 10.39 -18.47 -19.39
CA LEU A 387 9.52 -18.07 -20.49
C LEU A 387 9.44 -19.20 -21.53
N GLU A 388 8.25 -19.79 -21.74
CA GLU A 388 8.12 -21.02 -22.53
C GLU A 388 8.67 -20.86 -23.96
N LYS A 389 8.47 -19.69 -24.60
CA LYS A 389 8.87 -19.43 -26.00
C LYS A 389 10.37 -19.30 -26.25
N THR A 390 11.18 -18.89 -25.26
CA THR A 390 12.64 -18.69 -25.41
C THR A 390 13.49 -19.50 -24.44
N GLN A 391 12.87 -20.17 -23.46
CA GLN A 391 13.53 -20.87 -22.35
C GLN A 391 14.45 -19.96 -21.50
N GLN A 392 14.33 -18.63 -21.64
CA GLN A 392 15.02 -17.68 -20.79
C GLN A 392 14.43 -17.67 -19.38
N ARG A 393 15.29 -17.42 -18.39
CA ARG A 393 14.94 -17.39 -16.96
C ARG A 393 15.30 -16.05 -16.36
N GLY A 394 14.50 -15.58 -15.41
CA GLY A 394 14.73 -14.32 -14.72
C GLY A 394 13.61 -13.96 -13.76
N TRP A 395 13.81 -12.88 -13.01
CA TRP A 395 12.80 -12.27 -12.16
C TRP A 395 11.86 -11.38 -12.98
N PHE A 396 10.59 -11.35 -12.61
CA PHE A 396 9.58 -10.47 -13.20
C PHE A 396 8.53 -10.02 -12.19
N PRO A 397 7.85 -8.88 -12.40
CA PRO A 397 6.81 -8.41 -11.48
C PRO A 397 5.59 -9.33 -11.50
N SER A 398 5.09 -9.72 -10.32
CA SER A 398 3.88 -10.55 -10.19
C SER A 398 2.65 -9.90 -10.84
N SER A 399 2.54 -8.58 -10.70
CA SER A 399 1.46 -7.74 -11.21
C SER A 399 1.37 -7.65 -12.73
N TYR A 400 2.39 -8.09 -13.46
CA TYR A 400 2.40 -8.15 -14.93
C TYR A 400 1.82 -9.49 -15.45
N CYS A 401 1.32 -10.35 -14.56
CA CYS A 401 0.89 -11.70 -14.86
C CYS A 401 -0.48 -12.07 -14.24
N ARG A 402 -1.13 -13.10 -14.78
CA ARG A 402 -2.32 -13.77 -14.21
C ARG A 402 -2.13 -15.29 -14.25
N PRO A 403 -2.73 -16.10 -13.34
CA PRO A 403 -2.65 -17.55 -13.41
C PRO A 403 -3.13 -18.11 -14.75
N TYR A 404 -2.37 -19.03 -15.36
CA TYR A 404 -2.72 -19.64 -16.64
C TYR A 404 -3.33 -21.03 -16.46
N THR A 405 -4.62 -21.14 -16.81
CA THR A 405 -5.31 -22.41 -17.02
C THR A 405 -5.38 -22.72 -18.52
N GLU A 406 -5.06 -23.96 -18.89
CA GLU A 406 -5.24 -24.43 -20.26
C GLU A 406 -6.73 -24.62 -20.57
N PRO A 407 -7.21 -24.21 -21.76
CA PRO A 407 -8.53 -24.58 -22.23
C PRO A 407 -8.55 -26.07 -22.57
N VAL A 408 -9.25 -26.87 -21.75
CA VAL A 408 -9.42 -28.31 -22.00
C VAL A 408 -10.35 -28.50 -23.20
N ILE A 409 -9.79 -28.95 -24.33
CA ILE A 409 -10.58 -29.35 -25.50
C ILE A 409 -11.42 -30.56 -25.12
N SER A 410 -12.75 -30.42 -25.18
CA SER A 410 -13.70 -31.40 -24.65
C SER A 410 -13.74 -32.68 -25.48
N ASN A 411 -13.65 -33.85 -24.83
CA ASN A 411 -14.05 -35.13 -25.45
C ASN A 411 -14.29 -36.28 -24.44
N SER A 412 -15.29 -36.16 -23.57
CA SER A 412 -15.93 -37.31 -22.90
C SER A 412 -17.25 -36.92 -22.25
N VAL A 413 -18.35 -37.61 -22.61
CA VAL A 413 -19.62 -37.55 -21.88
C VAL A 413 -19.52 -38.33 -20.57
N VAL A 414 -19.80 -37.67 -19.43
CA VAL A 414 -20.06 -38.33 -18.14
C VAL A 414 -21.25 -37.65 -17.46
N SER A 415 -22.08 -38.48 -16.83
CA SER A 415 -23.37 -38.21 -16.22
C SER A 415 -23.43 -37.05 -15.22
N LEU A 416 -24.61 -36.43 -15.17
CA LEU A 416 -25.10 -35.68 -14.01
C LEU A 416 -25.23 -36.61 -12.79
N PRO A 417 -24.87 -36.16 -11.58
CA PRO A 417 -25.56 -36.56 -10.36
C PRO A 417 -26.81 -35.67 -10.20
N GLU A 418 -27.94 -36.27 -9.87
CA GLU A 418 -29.06 -35.52 -9.28
C GLU A 418 -28.67 -35.12 -7.85
N GLN A 419 -28.94 -33.87 -7.47
CA GLN A 419 -29.00 -33.44 -6.08
C GLN A 419 -30.34 -32.70 -5.86
N GLU A 420 -30.89 -32.87 -4.67
CA GLU A 420 -32.30 -32.65 -4.39
C GLU A 420 -32.67 -31.16 -4.30
N GLU A 421 -33.92 -30.82 -4.64
CA GLU A 421 -34.43 -29.46 -4.56
C GLU A 421 -34.77 -29.09 -3.10
N GLU A 422 -33.82 -28.50 -2.37
CA GLU A 422 -34.16 -27.77 -1.14
C GLU A 422 -34.82 -26.43 -1.47
N GLU A 423 -35.98 -26.17 -0.90
CA GLU A 423 -36.76 -24.93 -1.10
C GLU A 423 -36.12 -23.74 -0.34
N GLU A 424 -35.16 -23.03 -0.96
CA GLU A 424 -34.63 -21.79 -0.37
C GLU A 424 -35.72 -20.70 -0.27
N GLU A 425 -36.00 -20.25 0.95
CA GLU A 425 -36.76 -19.03 1.23
C GLU A 425 -36.16 -17.80 0.52
N PRO A 426 -36.96 -16.75 0.23
CA PRO A 426 -36.47 -15.55 -0.42
C PRO A 426 -35.45 -14.81 0.46
N VAL A 427 -34.16 -15.02 0.17
CA VAL A 427 -33.02 -14.43 0.88
C VAL A 427 -33.17 -12.91 1.02
N LEU A 428 -33.58 -12.47 2.21
CA LEU A 428 -33.71 -11.06 2.56
C LEU A 428 -32.32 -10.42 2.58
N LEU A 429 -32.06 -9.53 1.64
CA LEU A 429 -30.86 -8.70 1.64
C LEU A 429 -30.82 -7.86 2.92
N PRO A 430 -29.65 -7.69 3.57
CA PRO A 430 -29.50 -6.63 4.57
C PRO A 430 -29.83 -5.28 3.91
N PRO A 431 -30.55 -4.38 4.59
CA PRO A 431 -30.88 -3.08 4.03
C PRO A 431 -29.58 -2.28 3.76
N PRO A 432 -29.55 -1.44 2.72
CA PRO A 432 -28.41 -0.55 2.51
C PRO A 432 -28.17 0.36 3.72
N ASP A 433 -26.91 0.51 4.13
CA ASP A 433 -26.50 1.16 5.40
C ASP A 433 -26.96 2.63 5.56
N TYR A 434 -27.47 3.25 4.50
CA TYR A 434 -27.94 4.65 4.49
C TYR A 434 -29.37 4.86 5.01
N MET A 435 -30.08 3.82 5.47
CA MET A 435 -31.50 3.92 5.88
C MET A 435 -31.73 4.18 7.38
N VAL A 436 -30.68 4.45 8.17
CA VAL A 436 -30.81 4.91 9.57
C VAL A 436 -30.65 6.44 9.65
N THR A 437 -31.77 7.16 9.51
CA THR A 437 -31.93 8.55 9.99
C THR A 437 -31.73 8.63 11.51
N GLN A 438 -31.20 9.68 12.15
CA GLN A 438 -30.90 11.10 11.83
C GLN A 438 -29.98 11.65 12.97
N PRO A 439 -29.59 12.94 13.06
CA PRO A 439 -29.09 13.87 12.05
C PRO A 439 -27.77 14.54 12.52
N HIS A 440 -26.59 14.06 12.09
CA HIS A 440 -25.35 14.83 12.33
C HIS A 440 -25.15 15.89 11.24
N VAL A 441 -24.86 17.12 11.67
CA VAL A 441 -24.63 18.27 10.78
C VAL A 441 -23.36 18.02 9.97
N VAL A 442 -23.53 17.74 8.67
CA VAL A 442 -22.41 17.66 7.72
C VAL A 442 -21.83 19.06 7.55
N TRP A 443 -20.75 19.34 8.28
CA TRP A 443 -20.06 20.62 8.24
C TRP A 443 -19.33 20.74 6.90
N ASN A 444 -19.93 21.44 5.94
CA ASN A 444 -19.34 21.66 4.62
C ASN A 444 -18.20 22.69 4.72
N PRO A 445 -16.92 22.30 4.60
CA PRO A 445 -15.79 23.21 4.80
C PRO A 445 -15.69 24.30 3.72
N PHE A 446 -16.43 24.16 2.60
CA PHE A 446 -16.46 25.13 1.50
C PHE A 446 -17.63 26.12 1.59
N ALA A 447 -18.60 25.93 2.51
CA ALA A 447 -19.79 26.77 2.61
C ALA A 447 -19.48 28.25 2.93
N THR A 448 -18.34 28.53 3.56
CA THR A 448 -17.91 29.88 3.97
C THR A 448 -16.89 30.51 3.01
N VAL A 449 -16.45 29.79 1.96
CA VAL A 449 -15.39 30.25 1.05
C VAL A 449 -15.94 31.23 0.03
N LYS A 450 -15.95 32.52 0.39
CA LYS A 450 -16.18 33.62 -0.56
C LYS A 450 -14.99 33.74 -1.52
N LEU A 451 -15.06 33.03 -2.64
CA LEU A 451 -14.17 33.24 -3.79
C LEU A 451 -14.21 34.71 -4.20
N ARG A 452 -13.04 35.35 -4.32
CA ARG A 452 -12.94 36.70 -4.91
C ARG A 452 -13.21 36.60 -6.41
N PRO A 453 -13.96 37.53 -7.04
CA PRO A 453 -14.09 37.58 -8.49
C PRO A 453 -12.72 37.76 -9.15
N THR A 454 -12.25 36.72 -9.84
CA THR A 454 -11.08 36.79 -10.72
C THR A 454 -11.51 37.34 -12.08
N VAL A 455 -11.09 38.56 -12.40
CA VAL A 455 -11.22 39.11 -13.75
C VAL A 455 -10.22 38.41 -14.65
N THR A 456 -10.67 37.65 -15.64
CA THR A 456 -9.80 37.13 -16.70
C THR A 456 -9.47 38.27 -17.66
N ASN A 457 -8.18 38.44 -17.95
CA ASN A 457 -7.69 39.43 -18.92
C ASN A 457 -7.36 38.68 -20.21
N ASP A 458 -8.35 38.55 -21.09
CA ASP A 458 -8.37 37.63 -22.22
C ASP A 458 -7.49 38.09 -23.40
N ARG A 459 -6.22 38.41 -23.12
CA ARG A 459 -5.21 38.93 -24.07
C ARG A 459 -4.31 37.85 -24.67
N SER A 460 -4.93 36.76 -25.12
CA SER A 460 -4.26 35.68 -25.87
C SER A 460 -5.10 35.12 -27.04
N ALA A 461 -5.89 35.98 -27.67
CA ALA A 461 -6.34 35.75 -29.05
C ALA A 461 -5.19 36.07 -30.04
N PRO A 462 -4.93 35.24 -31.07
CA PRO A 462 -3.93 35.54 -32.08
C PRO A 462 -4.37 36.71 -32.97
N ILE A 463 -3.40 37.53 -33.39
CA ILE A 463 -3.59 38.54 -34.43
C ILE A 463 -3.59 37.84 -35.79
N ILE A 464 -4.50 38.26 -36.68
CA ILE A 464 -4.60 37.81 -38.09
C ILE A 464 -3.72 38.71 -38.97
#